data_AF-A0A3D6EE00-F1
#
_entry.id   AF-A0A3D6EE00-F1
#
_cell.length_a   1.000
_cell.length_b   1.000
_cell.length_c   1.000
_cell.angle_alpha   90.00
_cell.angle_beta   90.00
_cell.angle_gamma   90.00
#
_symmetry.space_group_name_H-M   'P 1'
#
loop_
_entity.id
_entity.type
_entity.pdbx_description
1 polymer ?
#
loop_
_entity_poly.entity_id
_entity_poly.type
_entity_poly.pdbx_seq_one_letter_code
_entity_poly.pdbx_strand_id
1 'polypeptide(L)'
;MNAIESLQEKGLYSPEYEHDACGVGLVVNINGAKYHDIIEKGLSVLENMAHRGAAGGDPNTGDGAGIMVQIPHEFILLHGIPVPEKGRYGVGMVFFPKDRADAAAYMEIIDECVRAN
;
A
#
# COMPACT_ATOMS: atom_id res chain seq x y z
N MET A 1 16.79 -31.11 -30.35
CA MET A 1 16.22 -29.75 -30.18
C MET A 1 14.74 -29.84 -30.46
N ASN A 2 13.93 -29.79 -29.42
CA ASN A 2 12.49 -29.87 -29.55
C ASN A 2 11.95 -28.54 -30.08
N ALA A 3 10.89 -28.57 -30.89
CA ALA A 3 10.33 -27.38 -31.55
C ALA A 3 9.96 -26.25 -30.56
N ILE A 4 9.69 -26.60 -29.30
CA ILE A 4 9.41 -25.69 -28.19
C ILE A 4 10.64 -24.85 -27.80
N GLU A 5 11.85 -25.43 -27.76
CA GLU A 5 13.09 -24.72 -27.43
C GLU A 5 13.41 -23.64 -28.48
N SER A 6 13.12 -23.94 -29.76
CA SER A 6 13.40 -23.02 -30.87
C SER A 6 12.50 -21.78 -30.91
N LEU A 7 11.37 -21.79 -30.19
CA LEU A 7 10.46 -20.65 -30.08
C LEU A 7 10.90 -19.69 -28.97
N GLN A 8 11.58 -20.18 -27.93
CA GLN A 8 12.12 -19.33 -26.87
C GLN A 8 13.31 -18.49 -27.37
N GLU A 9 14.13 -19.01 -28.29
CA GLU A 9 15.33 -18.32 -28.79
C GLU A 9 15.09 -17.23 -29.85
N LYS A 10 13.87 -17.10 -30.41
CA LYS A 10 13.61 -16.21 -31.57
C LYS A 10 13.03 -14.83 -31.24
N GLY A 11 12.81 -14.52 -29.97
CA GLY A 11 12.37 -13.20 -29.52
C GLY A 11 13.53 -12.27 -29.16
N LEU A 12 13.32 -10.95 -29.17
CA LEU A 12 14.27 -9.98 -28.61
C LEU A 12 14.30 -9.99 -27.06
N TYR A 13 13.43 -10.77 -26.43
CA TYR A 13 13.31 -10.90 -24.99
C TYR A 13 14.08 -12.14 -24.52
N SER A 14 15.04 -11.97 -23.61
CA SER A 14 15.66 -13.08 -22.89
C SER A 14 14.94 -13.32 -21.56
N PRO A 15 14.50 -14.55 -21.25
CA PRO A 15 13.96 -14.94 -19.94
C PRO A 15 14.92 -14.70 -18.77
N GLU A 16 16.22 -14.53 -19.06
CA GLU A 16 17.26 -14.22 -18.05
C GLU A 16 17.07 -12.84 -17.41
N TYR A 17 16.27 -11.95 -18.04
CA TYR A 17 15.90 -10.64 -17.52
C TYR A 17 14.61 -10.67 -16.69
N GLU A 18 14.01 -11.84 -16.49
CA GLU A 18 12.86 -12.00 -15.61
C GLU A 18 13.34 -11.97 -14.16
N HIS A 19 13.12 -10.84 -13.50
CA HIS A 19 13.45 -10.66 -12.09
C HIS A 19 12.18 -10.84 -11.24
N ASP A 20 12.28 -11.65 -10.18
CA ASP A 20 11.28 -11.68 -9.11
C ASP A 20 11.20 -10.29 -8.50
N ALA A 21 10.16 -9.56 -8.88
CA ALA A 21 9.82 -8.26 -8.29
C ALA A 21 8.47 -8.37 -7.61
N CYS A 22 8.32 -7.70 -6.46
CA CYS A 22 7.02 -7.48 -5.86
C CYS A 22 6.08 -6.80 -6.88
N GLY A 23 4.80 -7.18 -6.86
CA GLY A 23 3.78 -6.55 -7.68
C GLY A 23 3.50 -5.12 -7.23
N VAL A 24 3.48 -4.17 -8.17
CA VAL A 24 3.03 -2.79 -7.93
C VAL A 24 1.99 -2.42 -8.98
N GLY A 25 0.95 -1.71 -8.57
CA GLY A 25 -0.10 -1.22 -9.45
C GLY A 25 -0.54 0.18 -9.06
N LEU A 26 -1.12 0.91 -10.02
CA LEU A 26 -1.62 2.25 -9.83
C LEU A 26 -2.98 2.37 -10.52
N VAL A 27 -3.96 2.94 -9.81
CA VAL A 27 -5.27 3.29 -10.37
C VAL A 27 -5.46 4.80 -10.21
N VAL A 28 -5.80 5.48 -11.31
CA VAL A 28 -6.01 6.93 -11.32
C VAL A 28 -7.34 7.25 -12.00
N ASN A 29 -8.11 8.16 -11.41
CA ASN A 29 -9.21 8.80 -12.10
C ASN A 29 -8.71 10.06 -12.82
N ILE A 30 -8.63 10.00 -14.15
CA ILE A 30 -8.13 11.10 -14.99
C ILE A 30 -9.00 12.37 -14.91
N ASN A 31 -10.27 12.23 -14.53
CA ASN A 31 -11.19 13.36 -14.37
C ASN A 31 -11.02 14.05 -13.00
N GLY A 32 -10.19 13.51 -12.12
CA GLY A 32 -9.90 14.08 -10.80
C GLY A 32 -11.03 13.97 -9.77
N ALA A 33 -12.19 13.44 -10.16
CA ALA A 33 -13.31 13.22 -9.25
C ALA A 33 -13.00 12.08 -8.25
N LYS A 34 -13.39 12.28 -6.99
CA LYS A 34 -13.21 11.28 -5.93
C LYS A 34 -14.38 10.31 -5.90
N TYR A 35 -14.10 9.03 -5.92
CA TYR A 35 -15.09 7.96 -5.82
C TYR A 35 -14.52 6.80 -5.02
N HIS A 36 -15.39 6.02 -4.36
CA HIS A 36 -14.97 4.83 -3.60
C HIS A 36 -14.50 3.69 -4.52
N ASP A 37 -14.99 3.62 -5.75
CA ASP A 37 -14.66 2.58 -6.73
C ASP A 37 -13.14 2.46 -7.00
N ILE A 38 -12.39 3.56 -6.88
CA ILE A 38 -10.93 3.56 -7.06
C ILE A 38 -10.22 2.73 -5.99
N ILE A 39 -10.80 2.66 -4.79
CA ILE A 39 -10.29 1.85 -3.67
C ILE A 39 -10.54 0.38 -3.98
N GLU A 40 -11.75 0.02 -4.39
CA GLU A 40 -12.12 -1.34 -4.79
C GLU A 40 -11.23 -1.84 -5.93
N LYS A 41 -11.01 -1.00 -6.96
CA LYS A 41 -10.08 -1.30 -8.06
C LYS A 41 -8.65 -1.51 -7.56
N GLY A 42 -8.18 -0.68 -6.63
CA GLY A 42 -6.86 -0.84 -6.01
C GLY A 42 -6.72 -2.16 -5.24
N LEU A 43 -7.76 -2.57 -4.52
CA LEU A 43 -7.80 -3.86 -3.83
C LEU A 43 -7.82 -5.04 -4.82
N SER A 44 -8.64 -4.98 -5.87
CA SER A 44 -8.63 -6.01 -6.93
C SER A 44 -7.27 -6.13 -7.61
N VAL A 45 -6.55 -5.02 -7.78
CA VAL A 45 -5.18 -5.01 -8.30
C VAL A 45 -4.24 -5.79 -7.37
N LEU A 46 -4.34 -5.61 -6.05
CA LEU A 46 -3.56 -6.40 -5.07
C LEU A 46 -3.92 -7.89 -5.08
N GLU A 47 -5.21 -8.23 -5.11
CA GLU A 47 -5.69 -9.61 -5.16
C GLU A 47 -5.15 -10.34 -6.40
N ASN A 48 -5.16 -9.68 -7.56
CA ASN A 48 -4.61 -10.23 -8.79
C ASN A 48 -3.09 -10.36 -8.77
N MET A 49 -2.39 -9.69 -7.85
CA MET A 49 -0.94 -9.80 -7.64
C MET A 49 -0.55 -10.81 -6.56
N ALA A 50 -1.50 -11.53 -5.96
CA ALA A 50 -1.20 -12.53 -4.93
C ALA A 50 -0.22 -13.61 -5.38
N HIS A 51 -0.24 -14.00 -6.66
CA HIS A 51 0.71 -14.96 -7.25
C HIS A 51 2.16 -14.47 -7.27
N ARG A 52 2.40 -13.18 -7.06
CA ARG A 52 3.72 -12.54 -6.94
C ARG A 52 4.08 -12.22 -5.49
N GLY A 53 3.20 -12.55 -4.55
CA GLY A 53 3.45 -12.37 -3.12
C GLY A 53 4.25 -13.55 -2.58
N ALA A 54 5.21 -13.26 -1.72
CA ALA A 54 5.82 -14.29 -0.89
C ALA A 54 4.81 -14.72 0.19
N ALA A 55 4.55 -16.02 0.24
CA ALA A 55 3.74 -16.65 1.28
C ALA A 55 4.61 -17.02 2.48
N GLY A 56 4.09 -16.79 3.69
CA GLY A 56 4.75 -17.20 4.92
C GLY A 56 4.70 -18.71 5.15
N GLY A 57 5.15 -19.16 6.32
CA GLY A 57 5.14 -20.57 6.70
C GLY A 57 3.74 -21.16 6.96
N ASP A 58 2.70 -20.35 6.90
CA ASP A 58 1.30 -20.75 7.08
C ASP A 58 0.36 -19.98 6.13
N PRO A 59 -0.88 -20.47 5.91
CA PRO A 59 -1.81 -19.87 4.94
C PRO A 59 -2.24 -18.44 5.22
N ASN A 60 -2.07 -17.93 6.45
CA ASN A 60 -2.55 -16.60 6.85
C ASN A 60 -1.44 -15.55 6.89
N THR A 61 -0.18 -15.96 6.72
CA THR A 61 0.96 -15.05 6.78
C THR A 61 1.48 -14.77 5.37
N GLY A 62 1.76 -13.52 5.07
CA GLY A 62 2.49 -13.09 3.88
C GLY A 62 3.45 -11.96 4.25
N ASP A 63 4.40 -11.68 3.36
CA ASP A 63 5.46 -10.69 3.63
C ASP A 63 4.93 -9.26 3.73
N GLY A 64 3.83 -8.96 3.05
CA GLY A 64 3.10 -7.70 3.18
C GLY A 64 2.35 -7.29 1.92
N ALA A 65 1.27 -6.54 2.11
CA ALA A 65 0.52 -5.86 1.07
C ALA A 65 0.00 -4.52 1.62
N GLY A 66 -0.21 -3.54 0.75
CA GLY A 66 -0.70 -2.23 1.18
C GLY A 66 -1.22 -1.40 0.02
N ILE A 67 -2.12 -0.46 0.35
CA ILE A 67 -2.59 0.57 -0.57
C ILE A 67 -2.26 1.95 0.00
N MET A 68 -1.93 2.89 -0.88
CA MET A 68 -1.79 4.29 -0.52
C MET A 68 -2.91 5.08 -1.19
N VAL A 69 -3.58 5.91 -0.40
CA VAL A 69 -4.74 6.70 -0.83
C VAL A 69 -4.56 8.15 -0.39
N GLN A 70 -5.33 9.05 -0.99
CA GLN A 70 -5.41 10.42 -0.51
C GLN A 70 -6.04 10.47 0.89
N ILE A 71 -5.70 11.49 1.70
CA ILE A 71 -6.33 11.71 3.01
C ILE A 71 -7.86 11.75 2.82
N PRO A 72 -8.61 10.80 3.42
CA PRO A 72 -10.04 10.65 3.19
C PRO A 72 -10.82 11.61 4.10
N HIS A 73 -10.72 12.91 3.80
CA HIS A 73 -11.27 14.00 4.62
C HIS A 73 -12.74 13.80 5.01
N GLU A 74 -13.57 13.45 4.03
CA GLU A 74 -15.00 13.25 4.23
C GLU A 74 -15.29 12.04 5.16
N PHE A 75 -14.48 10.98 5.07
CA PHE A 75 -14.59 9.80 5.93
C PHE A 75 -14.16 10.09 7.38
N ILE A 76 -13.11 10.88 7.58
CA ILE A 76 -12.63 11.30 8.91
C ILE A 76 -13.72 12.09 9.65
N LEU A 77 -14.36 13.05 8.94
CA LEU A 77 -15.47 13.83 9.50
C LEU A 77 -16.69 12.96 9.83
N LEU A 78 -17.02 11.98 8.98
CA LEU A 78 -18.14 11.06 9.21
C LEU A 78 -17.94 10.21 10.49
N HIS A 79 -16.69 9.91 10.84
CA HIS A 79 -16.34 9.23 12.09
C HIS A 79 -16.33 10.16 13.32
N GLY A 80 -16.74 11.41 13.19
CA GLY A 80 -16.85 12.36 14.30
C GLY A 80 -15.51 12.92 14.77
N ILE A 81 -14.44 12.78 14.00
CA ILE A 81 -13.13 13.35 14.32
C ILE A 81 -13.10 14.79 13.79
N PRO A 82 -13.06 15.81 14.67
CA PRO A 82 -13.01 17.20 14.24
C PRO A 82 -11.62 17.48 13.65
N VAL A 83 -11.59 17.85 12.37
CA VAL A 83 -10.35 18.24 11.68
C VAL A 83 -10.53 19.59 10.95
N PRO A 84 -9.45 20.35 10.76
CA PRO A 84 -9.46 21.53 9.90
C PRO A 84 -9.90 21.22 8.46
N GLU A 85 -10.08 22.28 7.67
CA GLU A 85 -10.37 22.16 6.24
C GLU A 85 -9.34 21.29 5.51
N LYS A 86 -9.78 20.65 4.42
CA LYS A 86 -8.92 19.81 3.59
C LYS A 86 -7.64 20.56 3.18
N GLY A 87 -6.48 19.93 3.41
CA GLY A 87 -5.17 20.52 3.09
C GLY A 87 -4.67 21.53 4.12
N ARG A 88 -5.32 21.64 5.28
CA ARG A 88 -4.86 22.39 6.46
C ARG A 88 -4.45 21.48 7.63
N TYR A 89 -4.42 20.17 7.41
CA TYR A 89 -3.99 19.18 8.40
C TYR A 89 -3.29 17.99 7.73
N GLY A 90 -2.46 17.29 8.51
CA GLY A 90 -1.82 16.04 8.13
C GLY A 90 -2.39 14.85 8.92
N VAL A 91 -2.16 13.64 8.42
CA VAL A 91 -2.49 12.39 9.12
C VAL A 91 -1.22 11.55 9.20
N GLY A 92 -0.91 11.04 10.39
CA GLY A 92 0.15 10.06 10.60
C GLY A 92 -0.44 8.70 10.93
N MET A 93 0.00 7.66 10.22
CA MET A 93 -0.28 6.26 10.58
C MET A 93 0.99 5.66 11.18
N VAL A 94 0.95 5.33 12.46
CA VAL A 94 2.13 4.91 13.24
C VAL A 94 1.87 3.56 13.87
N PHE A 95 2.87 2.68 13.84
CA PHE A 95 2.87 1.43 14.59
C PHE A 95 3.63 1.63 15.90
N PHE A 96 2.94 1.42 17.03
CA PHE A 96 3.54 1.47 18.35
C PHE A 96 3.95 0.07 18.84
N PRO A 97 4.91 -0.02 19.79
CA PRO A 97 5.13 -1.24 20.56
C PRO A 97 3.84 -1.73 21.22
N LYS A 98 3.74 -3.05 21.45
CA LYS A 98 2.60 -3.63 22.16
C LYS A 98 2.59 -3.30 23.65
N ASP A 99 3.76 -3.06 24.23
CA ASP A 99 3.87 -2.60 25.61
C ASP A 99 3.34 -1.17 25.72
N ARG A 100 2.49 -0.94 26.73
CA ARG A 100 1.78 0.33 26.89
C ARG A 100 2.68 1.45 27.43
N ALA A 101 3.65 1.13 28.27
CA ALA A 101 4.57 2.13 28.80
C ALA A 101 5.50 2.63 27.69
N ASP A 102 6.04 1.70 26.89
CA ASP A 102 6.85 2.05 25.72
C ASP A 102 6.04 2.84 24.70
N ALA A 103 4.81 2.41 24.36
CA ALA A 103 3.94 3.13 23.44
C ALA A 103 3.64 4.56 23.93
N ALA A 104 3.40 4.76 25.23
CA ALA A 104 3.17 6.08 25.80
C ALA A 104 4.42 6.98 25.70
N ALA A 105 5.62 6.43 25.97
CA ALA A 105 6.87 7.17 25.82
C ALA A 105 7.11 7.62 24.36
N TYR A 106 6.85 6.76 23.39
CA TYR A 106 6.96 7.14 21.97
C TYR A 106 5.90 8.16 21.55
N MET A 107 4.68 8.07 22.10
CA MET A 107 3.63 9.05 21.83
C MET A 107 4.03 10.44 22.33
N GLU A 108 4.64 10.53 23.51
CA GLU A 108 5.15 11.79 24.06
C GLU A 108 6.21 12.43 23.15
N ILE A 109 7.15 11.64 22.65
CA ILE A 109 8.17 12.10 21.69
C ILE A 109 7.52 12.64 20.40
N ILE A 110 6.53 11.92 19.86
CA ILE A 110 5.82 12.37 18.65
C ILE A 110 5.09 13.69 18.92
N ASP A 111 4.39 13.79 20.05
CA ASP A 111 3.67 15.00 20.45
C ASP A 111 4.61 16.21 20.58
N GLU A 112 5.78 16.03 21.19
CA GLU A 112 6.82 17.06 21.28
C GLU A 112 7.29 17.50 19.89
N CYS A 113 7.62 16.56 19.00
CA CYS A 113 8.07 16.87 17.65
C CYS A 113 7.02 17.61 16.81
N VAL A 114 5.75 17.24 16.96
CA VAL A 114 4.64 17.88 16.22
C VAL A 114 4.38 19.29 16.73
N ARG A 115 4.45 19.53 18.06
CA ARG A 115 4.22 20.85 18.66
C ARG A 115 5.39 21.83 18.48
N ALA A 116 6.59 21.32 18.24
CA ALA A 116 7.78 22.14 18.01
C ALA A 116 7.81 22.79 16.60
N ASN A 117 6.90 22.41 15.71
CA ASN A 117 6.71 22.98 14.37
C ASN A 117 5.43 23.83 14.30
#